data_AF-A0A930A6T5-F1
#
_entry.id   AF-A0A930A6T5-F1
#
_cell.length_a   1.000
_cell.length_b   1.000
_cell.length_c   1.000
_cell.angle_alpha   90.00
_cell.angle_beta   90.00
_cell.angle_gamma   90.00
#
_symmetry.space_group_name_H-M   'P 1'
#
loop_
_entity.id
_entity.type
_entity.pdbx_description
1 polymer ?
#
loop_
_entity_poly.entity_id
_entity_poly.type
_entity_poly.pdbx_seq_one_letter_code
_entity_poly.pdbx_strand_id
1 'polypeptide(L)'
;MNELYELAIESAEIELMVTEGVTDKTKDLVNKIIEKVKAFVKKMITIITTKLRERLEKMKKRTANKSAVNHTADNDMVSIPKAFTEYERLIPSVRKKIKDAITVILRRKEFDPYDYYFGTEMGDMDRAHENEERVPIKKARDIIHHIIDTMPDVVKYEQDALNSITRIANEFKSNGDRSEDSRKSIDLLNKILVAERELIMFITGIIARANQMINQIGY
;
A
#
# COMPACT_ATOMS: atom_id res chain seq x y z
N MET A 1 -6.10 16.82 -15.36
CA MET A 1 -4.76 16.16 -15.36
C MET A 1 -4.57 15.51 -14.00
N ASN A 2 -3.89 14.36 -13.92
CA ASN A 2 -3.60 13.68 -12.65
C ASN A 2 -2.61 14.56 -11.86
N GLU A 3 -2.97 15.01 -10.66
CA GLU A 3 -2.12 15.87 -9.80
C GLU A 3 -0.74 15.27 -9.54
N LEU A 4 -0.64 13.94 -9.56
CA LEU A 4 0.63 13.19 -9.46
C LEU A 4 1.53 13.34 -10.70
N TYR A 5 0.94 13.44 -11.91
CA TYR A 5 1.72 13.68 -13.12
C TYR A 5 2.25 15.12 -13.15
N GLU A 6 1.49 16.10 -12.66
CA GLU A 6 1.94 17.48 -12.55
C GLU A 6 3.12 17.61 -11.57
N LEU A 7 3.06 16.91 -10.42
CA LEU A 7 4.18 16.84 -9.48
C LEU A 7 5.43 16.16 -10.07
N ALA A 8 5.25 15.10 -10.88
CA ALA A 8 6.37 14.42 -11.52
C ALA A 8 7.09 15.32 -12.54
N ILE A 9 6.32 16.09 -13.32
CA ILE A 9 6.86 17.07 -14.27
C ILE A 9 7.60 18.18 -13.53
N GLU A 10 6.99 18.77 -12.50
CA GLU A 10 7.62 19.84 -11.72
C GLU A 10 8.89 19.38 -10.97
N SER A 11 8.92 18.13 -10.51
CA SER A 11 10.13 17.53 -9.90
C SER A 11 11.26 17.38 -10.91
N ALA A 12 10.96 16.90 -12.13
CA ALA A 12 11.94 16.78 -13.21
C ALA A 12 12.47 18.15 -13.65
N GLU A 13 11.62 19.18 -13.69
CA GLU A 13 12.06 20.55 -13.96
C GLU A 13 12.99 21.12 -12.87
N ILE A 14 12.72 20.84 -11.59
CA ILE A 14 13.60 21.25 -10.49
C ILE A 14 14.96 20.54 -10.61
N GLU A 15 14.96 19.24 -10.93
CA GLU A 15 16.19 18.46 -11.11
C GLU A 15 17.06 18.99 -12.27
N LEU A 16 16.44 19.33 -13.40
CA LEU A 16 17.10 19.99 -14.53
C LEU A 16 17.70 21.34 -14.11
N MET A 17 16.94 22.20 -13.44
CA MET A 17 17.41 23.52 -13.00
C MET A 17 18.56 23.43 -11.99
N VAL A 18 18.54 22.44 -11.09
CA VAL A 18 19.65 22.19 -10.15
C VAL A 18 20.90 21.74 -10.91
N THR A 19 20.74 20.85 -11.90
CA THR A 19 21.85 20.33 -12.70
C THR A 19 22.51 21.46 -13.52
N GLU A 20 21.71 22.31 -14.15
CA GLU A 20 22.18 23.48 -14.91
C GLU A 20 22.78 24.57 -14.00
N GLY A 21 22.23 24.75 -12.79
CA GLY A 21 22.72 25.74 -11.82
C GLY A 21 24.05 25.39 -11.16
N VAL A 22 24.36 24.10 -11.02
CA VAL A 22 25.66 23.62 -10.54
C VAL A 22 26.77 23.96 -11.54
N THR A 23 26.46 23.97 -12.83
CA THR A 23 27.40 24.36 -13.90
C THR A 23 27.64 25.86 -14.00
N ASP A 24 26.63 26.72 -13.74
CA ASP A 24 26.72 28.16 -14.03
C ASP A 24 26.94 29.08 -12.79
N LYS A 25 26.89 28.53 -11.56
CA LYS A 25 27.21 29.18 -10.24
C LYS A 25 26.66 30.60 -9.99
N THR A 26 25.68 31.07 -10.76
CA THR A 26 25.13 32.42 -10.65
C THR A 26 24.07 32.49 -9.54
N LYS A 27 24.21 33.47 -8.62
CA LYS A 27 23.32 33.67 -7.45
C LYS A 27 21.83 33.75 -7.82
N ASP A 28 21.50 34.36 -8.96
CA ASP A 28 20.12 34.52 -9.42
C ASP A 28 19.47 33.19 -9.82
N LEU A 29 20.24 32.25 -10.36
CA LEU A 29 19.74 30.93 -10.73
C LEU A 29 19.41 30.12 -9.47
N VAL A 30 20.27 30.20 -8.45
CA VAL A 30 20.06 29.56 -7.14
C VAL A 30 18.81 30.08 -6.45
N ASN A 31 18.56 31.40 -6.48
CA ASN A 31 17.34 31.98 -5.93
C ASN A 31 16.07 31.50 -6.66
N LYS A 32 16.11 31.38 -7.99
CA LYS A 32 15.00 30.83 -8.77
C LYS A 32 14.71 29.37 -8.42
N ILE A 33 15.75 28.56 -8.24
CA ILE A 33 15.62 27.16 -7.81
C ILE A 33 14.94 27.10 -6.43
N ILE A 34 15.40 27.91 -5.47
CA ILE A 34 14.83 27.94 -4.11
C ILE A 34 13.33 28.28 -4.14
N GLU A 35 12.93 29.30 -4.91
CA GLU A 35 11.52 29.69 -5.01
C GLU A 35 10.65 28.61 -5.67
N LYS A 36 11.19 27.91 -6.68
CA LYS A 36 10.50 26.80 -7.34
C LYS A 36 10.32 25.60 -6.40
N VAL A 37 11.35 25.27 -5.60
CA VAL A 37 11.26 24.24 -4.55
C VAL A 37 10.21 24.62 -3.49
N LYS A 38 10.17 25.88 -3.04
CA LYS A 38 9.14 26.34 -2.09
C LYS A 38 7.73 26.22 -2.64
N ALA A 39 7.53 26.58 -3.92
CA ALA A 39 6.23 26.46 -4.58
C ALA A 39 5.81 24.98 -4.69
N PHE A 40 6.74 24.11 -5.06
CA PHE A 40 6.52 22.67 -5.15
C PHE A 40 6.12 22.06 -3.80
N VAL A 41 6.84 22.41 -2.72
CA VAL A 41 6.51 21.96 -1.35
C VAL A 41 5.12 22.43 -0.92
N LYS A 42 4.73 23.68 -1.23
CA LYS A 42 3.37 24.19 -0.97
C LYS A 42 2.29 23.41 -1.72
N LYS A 43 2.52 23.08 -3.00
CA LYS A 43 1.60 22.24 -3.78
C LYS A 43 1.45 20.86 -3.16
N MET A 44 2.55 20.21 -2.78
CA MET A 44 2.51 18.90 -2.10
C MET A 44 1.70 18.94 -0.80
N ILE A 45 1.96 19.93 0.08
CA ILE A 45 1.21 20.10 1.33
C ILE A 45 -0.29 20.28 1.05
N THR A 46 -0.63 21.07 0.02
CA THR A 46 -2.03 21.32 -0.36
C THR A 46 -2.72 20.05 -0.79
N ILE A 47 -2.11 19.26 -1.68
CA ILE A 47 -2.67 17.99 -2.17
C ILE A 47 -2.90 17.02 -1.01
N ILE A 48 -1.90 16.86 -0.13
CA ILE A 48 -2.01 16.00 1.06
C ILE A 48 -3.17 16.46 1.96
N THR A 49 -3.24 17.77 2.24
CA THR A 49 -4.27 18.34 3.13
C THR A 49 -5.67 18.19 2.55
N THR A 50 -5.84 18.39 1.23
CA THR A 50 -7.13 18.22 0.55
C THR A 50 -7.60 16.77 0.62
N LYS A 51 -6.72 15.80 0.32
CA LYS A 51 -7.08 14.38 0.41
C LYS A 51 -7.44 13.94 1.82
N LEU A 52 -6.75 14.47 2.83
CA LEU A 52 -7.10 14.23 4.24
C LEU A 52 -8.48 14.81 4.59
N ARG A 53 -8.79 16.04 4.14
CA ARG A 53 -10.11 16.66 4.35
C ARG A 53 -11.23 15.88 3.66
N GLU A 54 -11.03 15.45 2.42
CA GLU A 54 -12.01 14.63 1.70
C GLU A 54 -12.30 13.30 2.40
N ARG A 55 -11.25 12.63 2.91
CA ARG A 55 -11.38 11.43 3.74
C ARG A 55 -12.17 11.73 5.03
N LEU A 56 -11.87 12.83 5.72
CA LEU A 56 -12.58 13.23 6.94
C LEU A 56 -14.07 13.54 6.70
N GLU A 57 -14.39 14.23 5.60
CA GLU A 57 -15.78 14.54 5.24
C GLU A 57 -16.58 13.30 4.86
N LYS A 58 -15.98 12.35 4.12
CA LYS A 58 -16.59 11.05 3.84
C LYS A 58 -16.89 10.27 5.13
N MET A 59 -15.99 10.33 6.12
CA MET A 59 -16.23 9.70 7.42
C MET A 59 -17.37 10.39 8.20
N LYS A 60 -17.41 11.73 8.26
CA LYS A 60 -18.45 12.48 8.97
C LYS A 60 -19.86 12.23 8.44
N LYS A 61 -20.05 12.27 7.11
CA LYS A 61 -21.38 12.03 6.50
C LYS A 61 -21.93 10.64 6.80
N ARG A 62 -21.05 9.66 7.05
CA ARG A 62 -21.45 8.29 7.38
C ARG A 62 -21.81 8.10 8.84
N THR A 63 -21.13 8.77 9.77
CA THR A 63 -21.53 8.76 11.19
C THR A 63 -22.94 9.31 11.38
N ALA A 64 -23.34 10.31 10.59
CA ALA A 64 -24.69 10.86 10.61
C ALA A 64 -25.75 9.88 10.06
N ASN A 65 -25.41 9.01 9.11
CA ASN A 65 -26.32 7.99 8.58
C ASN A 65 -26.46 6.74 9.48
N LYS A 66 -25.55 6.54 10.46
CA LYS A 66 -25.56 5.40 11.39
C LYS A 66 -26.61 5.49 12.51
N SER A 67 -27.16 6.67 12.81
CA SER A 67 -28.10 6.86 13.92
C SER A 67 -29.56 6.48 13.60
N ALA A 68 -29.84 5.97 12.39
CA ALA A 68 -31.20 5.68 11.92
C ALA A 68 -31.57 4.17 11.92
N VAL A 69 -30.70 3.27 12.41
CA VAL A 69 -30.92 1.82 12.34
C VAL A 69 -31.24 1.23 13.72
N ASN A 70 -32.27 0.36 13.77
CA ASN A 70 -32.87 -0.23 14.97
C ASN A 70 -31.87 -1.00 15.86
N HIS A 71 -31.77 -0.60 17.13
CA HIS A 71 -30.78 -1.08 18.11
C HIS A 71 -30.98 -2.53 18.61
N THR A 72 -32.08 -3.22 18.30
CA THR A 72 -32.37 -4.57 18.79
C THR A 72 -31.73 -5.69 17.98
N ALA A 73 -31.47 -5.50 16.67
CA ALA A 73 -30.80 -6.50 15.82
C ALA A 73 -29.26 -6.39 15.83
N ASP A 74 -28.72 -5.29 16.37
CA ASP A 74 -27.28 -4.96 16.32
C ASP A 74 -26.39 -5.88 17.18
N ASN A 75 -26.97 -6.50 18.22
CA ASN A 75 -26.28 -7.39 19.14
C ASN A 75 -26.31 -8.86 18.72
N ASP A 76 -27.10 -9.22 17.71
CA ASP A 76 -27.11 -10.59 17.19
C ASP A 76 -25.75 -10.92 16.58
N MET A 77 -25.34 -12.18 16.70
CA MET A 77 -24.01 -12.62 16.28
C MET A 77 -24.03 -13.15 14.85
N VAL A 78 -23.22 -12.60 13.96
CA VAL A 78 -23.02 -13.03 12.57
C VAL A 78 -21.64 -13.65 12.40
N SER A 79 -21.54 -14.67 11.56
CA SER A 79 -20.24 -15.26 11.16
C SER A 79 -19.64 -14.40 10.06
N ILE A 80 -18.38 -13.96 10.23
CA ILE A 80 -17.61 -13.24 9.21
C ILE A 80 -16.27 -13.93 8.98
N PRO A 81 -15.66 -13.82 7.78
CA PRO A 81 -14.30 -14.30 7.55
C PRO A 81 -13.32 -13.72 8.57
N LYS A 82 -12.46 -14.54 9.13
CA LYS A 82 -11.45 -14.11 10.11
C LYS A 82 -10.46 -13.10 9.52
N ALA A 83 -10.28 -13.13 8.20
CA ALA A 83 -9.55 -12.12 7.45
C ALA A 83 -10.07 -10.70 7.67
N PHE A 84 -11.37 -10.52 7.97
CA PHE A 84 -11.95 -9.19 8.25
C PHE A 84 -11.48 -8.60 9.58
N THR A 85 -10.96 -9.40 10.49
CA THR A 85 -10.49 -8.93 11.80
C THR A 85 -8.99 -9.03 11.95
N GLU A 86 -8.34 -9.88 11.16
CA GLU A 86 -6.88 -10.04 11.19
C GLU A 86 -6.12 -9.20 10.17
N TYR A 87 -6.78 -8.59 9.16
CA TYR A 87 -6.08 -7.86 8.10
C TYR A 87 -5.15 -6.75 8.64
N GLU A 88 -5.53 -6.08 9.74
CA GLU A 88 -4.74 -5.00 10.35
C GLU A 88 -3.42 -5.49 10.93
N ARG A 89 -3.32 -6.79 11.27
CA ARG A 89 -2.09 -7.43 11.71
C ARG A 89 -1.32 -8.02 10.52
N LEU A 90 -2.03 -8.72 9.63
CA LEU A 90 -1.43 -9.51 8.55
C LEU A 90 -0.77 -8.65 7.49
N ILE A 91 -1.48 -7.62 6.99
CA ILE A 91 -0.96 -6.77 5.91
C ILE A 91 0.36 -6.08 6.32
N PRO A 92 0.46 -5.42 7.50
CA PRO A 92 1.72 -4.82 7.92
C PRO A 92 2.84 -5.85 8.16
N SER A 93 2.50 -7.06 8.62
CA SER A 93 3.49 -8.13 8.84
C SER A 93 4.17 -8.54 7.52
N VAL A 94 3.37 -8.81 6.48
CA VAL A 94 3.89 -9.15 5.14
C VAL A 94 4.71 -7.99 4.57
N ARG A 95 4.16 -6.77 4.59
CA ARG A 95 4.84 -5.56 4.10
C ARG A 95 6.20 -5.34 4.76
N LYS A 96 6.27 -5.52 6.09
CA LYS A 96 7.52 -5.38 6.84
C LYS A 96 8.56 -6.38 6.33
N LYS A 97 8.17 -7.64 6.16
CA LYS A 97 9.08 -8.69 5.70
C LYS A 97 9.58 -8.45 4.27
N ILE A 98 8.70 -8.00 3.38
CA ILE A 98 9.05 -7.60 2.02
C ILE A 98 10.05 -6.44 2.04
N LYS A 99 9.78 -5.41 2.85
CA LYS A 99 10.68 -4.26 3.01
C LYS A 99 12.06 -4.65 3.53
N ASP A 100 12.12 -5.53 4.53
CA ASP A 100 13.38 -6.00 5.11
C ASP A 100 14.20 -6.78 4.08
N ALA A 101 13.56 -7.63 3.27
CA ALA A 101 14.19 -8.36 2.18
C ALA A 101 14.72 -7.44 1.07
N ILE A 102 13.91 -6.48 0.60
CA ILE A 102 14.34 -5.47 -0.38
C ILE A 102 15.53 -4.66 0.14
N THR A 103 15.49 -4.29 1.42
CA THR A 103 16.57 -3.48 2.03
C THR A 103 17.91 -4.18 1.99
N VAL A 104 17.94 -5.51 2.16
CA VAL A 104 19.19 -6.28 2.11
C VAL A 104 19.74 -6.40 0.70
N ILE A 105 18.87 -6.60 -0.30
CA ILE A 105 19.26 -6.56 -1.73
C ILE A 105 19.87 -5.20 -2.07
N LEU A 106 19.19 -4.11 -1.73
CA LEU A 106 19.63 -2.75 -2.11
C LEU A 106 20.89 -2.30 -1.38
N ARG A 107 21.10 -2.73 -0.13
CA ARG A 107 22.30 -2.40 0.64
C ARG A 107 23.49 -3.29 0.30
N ARG A 108 23.34 -4.26 -0.62
CA ARG A 108 24.39 -5.23 -1.00
C ARG A 108 25.08 -5.85 0.21
N LYS A 109 24.31 -6.14 1.25
CA LYS A 109 24.83 -6.92 2.37
C LYS A 109 25.05 -8.34 1.89
N GLU A 110 25.95 -9.08 2.51
CA GLU A 110 25.98 -10.53 2.33
C GLU A 110 24.71 -11.12 2.97
N PHE A 111 24.01 -12.00 2.25
CA PHE A 111 22.80 -12.65 2.73
C PHE A 111 22.59 -14.01 2.08
N ASP A 112 21.79 -14.85 2.75
CA ASP A 112 21.24 -16.06 2.18
C ASP A 112 19.76 -15.83 1.84
N PRO A 113 19.33 -16.01 0.57
CA PRO A 113 17.91 -15.96 0.21
C PRO A 113 17.01 -16.92 1.00
N TYR A 114 17.54 -17.99 1.59
CA TYR A 114 16.77 -18.95 2.40
C TYR A 114 16.39 -18.41 3.77
N ASP A 115 17.11 -17.41 4.29
CA ASP A 115 16.75 -16.73 5.55
C ASP A 115 15.43 -15.94 5.43
N TYR A 116 15.00 -15.66 4.19
CA TYR A 116 13.82 -14.88 3.86
C TYR A 116 12.66 -15.78 3.44
N TYR A 117 12.14 -16.54 4.39
CA TYR A 117 10.99 -17.42 4.19
C TYR A 117 9.67 -16.68 4.45
N PHE A 118 8.79 -16.57 3.46
CA PHE A 118 7.47 -15.89 3.56
C PHE A 118 6.29 -16.81 3.88
N GLY A 119 6.50 -18.13 3.96
CA GLY A 119 5.40 -19.09 4.04
C GLY A 119 4.61 -19.03 5.35
N THR A 120 5.18 -18.51 6.43
CA THR A 120 4.43 -18.28 7.68
C THR A 120 3.35 -17.23 7.48
N GLU A 121 3.69 -16.08 6.91
CA GLU A 121 2.72 -15.00 6.70
C GLU A 121 1.69 -15.37 5.61
N MET A 122 2.11 -16.10 4.57
CA MET A 122 1.19 -16.66 3.56
C MET A 122 0.20 -17.64 4.19
N GLY A 123 0.69 -18.60 4.97
CA GLY A 123 -0.17 -19.55 5.67
C GLY A 123 -1.08 -18.90 6.72
N ASP A 124 -0.66 -17.80 7.34
CA ASP A 124 -1.53 -16.98 8.19
C ASP A 124 -2.66 -16.32 7.38
N MET A 125 -2.37 -15.77 6.20
CA MET A 125 -3.35 -15.18 5.30
C MET A 125 -4.37 -16.21 4.79
N ASP A 126 -3.91 -17.38 4.37
CA ASP A 126 -4.77 -18.48 3.90
C ASP A 126 -5.71 -18.93 5.02
N ARG A 127 -5.17 -19.20 6.21
CA ARG A 127 -5.98 -19.57 7.38
C ARG A 127 -6.99 -18.49 7.75
N ALA A 128 -6.66 -17.21 7.61
CA ALA A 128 -7.60 -16.13 7.89
C ALA A 128 -8.74 -16.09 6.86
N HIS A 129 -8.49 -16.44 5.60
CA HIS A 129 -9.53 -16.55 4.55
C HIS A 129 -10.42 -17.77 4.70
N GLU A 130 -9.87 -18.90 5.15
CA GLU A 130 -10.61 -20.16 5.29
C GLU A 130 -11.47 -20.18 6.55
N ASN A 131 -11.03 -19.54 7.63
CA ASN A 131 -11.72 -19.56 8.90
C ASN A 131 -12.73 -18.41 9.03
N GLU A 132 -13.76 -18.64 9.82
CA GLU A 132 -14.75 -17.64 10.20
C GLU A 132 -14.68 -17.35 11.71
N GLU A 133 -15.14 -16.17 12.10
CA GLU A 133 -15.39 -15.80 13.50
C GLU A 133 -16.78 -15.21 13.68
N ARG A 134 -17.37 -15.40 14.86
CA ARG A 134 -18.66 -14.79 15.20
C ARG A 134 -18.46 -13.45 15.90
N VAL A 135 -19.10 -12.41 15.39
CA VAL A 135 -19.10 -11.06 15.96
C VAL A 135 -20.51 -10.46 15.98
N PRO A 136 -20.78 -9.45 16.81
CA PRO A 136 -22.05 -8.72 16.75
C PRO A 136 -22.26 -8.09 15.36
N ILE A 137 -23.49 -8.09 14.85
CA ILE A 137 -23.87 -7.53 13.54
C ILE A 137 -23.37 -6.09 13.38
N LYS A 138 -23.51 -5.26 14.42
CA LYS A 138 -23.00 -3.89 14.39
C LYS A 138 -21.49 -3.83 14.14
N LYS A 139 -20.72 -4.68 14.84
CA LYS A 139 -19.27 -4.78 14.69
C LYS A 139 -18.90 -5.29 13.29
N ALA A 140 -19.58 -6.33 12.79
CA ALA A 140 -19.38 -6.83 11.43
C ALA A 140 -19.62 -5.72 10.38
N ARG A 141 -20.72 -4.98 10.53
CA ARG A 141 -21.08 -3.87 9.64
C ARG A 141 -20.00 -2.79 9.62
N ASP A 142 -19.52 -2.38 10.81
CA ASP A 142 -18.46 -1.39 10.94
C ASP A 142 -17.16 -1.84 10.26
N ILE A 143 -16.78 -3.10 10.44
CA ILE A 143 -15.59 -3.70 9.83
C ILE A 143 -15.74 -3.77 8.30
N ILE A 144 -16.86 -4.27 7.81
CA ILE A 144 -17.15 -4.41 6.37
C ILE A 144 -17.12 -3.04 5.69
N HIS A 145 -17.76 -2.03 6.28
CA HIS A 145 -17.69 -0.67 5.75
C HIS A 145 -16.27 -0.15 5.71
N HIS A 146 -15.50 -0.33 6.79
CA HIS A 146 -14.10 0.08 6.82
C HIS A 146 -13.30 -0.58 5.68
N ILE A 147 -13.45 -1.89 5.50
CA ILE A 147 -12.80 -2.66 4.44
C ILE A 147 -13.14 -2.09 3.06
N ILE A 148 -14.42 -1.94 2.74
CA ILE A 148 -14.89 -1.44 1.44
C ILE A 148 -14.33 -0.03 1.16
N ASP A 149 -14.18 0.78 2.21
CA ASP A 149 -13.73 2.16 2.10
C ASP A 149 -12.22 2.32 1.99
N THR A 150 -11.44 1.46 2.64
CA THR A 150 -9.99 1.66 2.76
C THR A 150 -9.19 0.71 1.88
N MET A 151 -9.63 -0.55 1.74
CA MET A 151 -8.84 -1.58 1.08
C MET A 151 -8.64 -1.36 -0.43
N PRO A 152 -9.55 -0.73 -1.20
CA PRO A 152 -9.27 -0.42 -2.61
C PRO A 152 -8.02 0.46 -2.80
N ASP A 153 -7.80 1.43 -1.92
CA ASP A 153 -6.59 2.27 -1.93
C ASP A 153 -5.35 1.46 -1.52
N VAL A 154 -5.50 0.52 -0.59
CA VAL A 154 -4.42 -0.41 -0.16
C VAL A 154 -4.02 -1.32 -1.32
N VAL A 155 -4.97 -1.92 -2.04
CA VAL A 155 -4.70 -2.76 -3.23
C VAL A 155 -3.95 -1.96 -4.29
N LYS A 156 -4.37 -0.71 -4.54
CA LYS A 156 -3.67 0.14 -5.50
C LYS A 156 -2.22 0.38 -5.09
N TYR A 157 -1.98 0.65 -3.80
CA TYR A 157 -0.63 0.81 -3.27
C TYR A 157 0.23 -0.45 -3.45
N GLU A 158 -0.28 -1.64 -3.12
CA GLU A 158 0.46 -2.89 -3.36
C GLU A 158 0.70 -3.13 -4.86
N GLN A 159 -0.25 -2.78 -5.73
CA GLN A 159 -0.07 -2.94 -7.17
C GLN A 159 1.06 -2.05 -7.70
N ASP A 160 1.17 -0.81 -7.21
CA ASP A 160 2.27 0.10 -7.54
C ASP A 160 3.61 -0.42 -6.99
N ALA A 161 3.61 -1.03 -5.81
CA ALA A 161 4.78 -1.69 -5.22
C ALA A 161 5.21 -2.91 -6.04
N LEU A 162 4.28 -3.81 -6.42
CA LEU A 162 4.53 -4.95 -7.30
C LEU A 162 5.16 -4.53 -8.63
N ASN A 163 4.64 -3.47 -9.25
CA ASN A 163 5.19 -2.92 -10.49
C ASN A 163 6.64 -2.42 -10.30
N SER A 164 6.90 -1.75 -9.17
CA SER A 164 8.24 -1.26 -8.82
C SER A 164 9.22 -2.40 -8.58
N ILE A 165 8.84 -3.42 -7.82
CA ILE A 165 9.66 -4.60 -7.55
C ILE A 165 9.93 -5.38 -8.84
N THR A 166 8.92 -5.52 -9.71
CA THR A 166 9.06 -6.18 -11.02
C THR A 166 10.09 -5.47 -11.89
N ARG A 167 10.08 -4.13 -11.91
CA ARG A 167 11.07 -3.33 -12.62
C ARG A 167 12.49 -3.58 -12.09
N ILE A 168 12.67 -3.52 -10.76
CA ILE A 168 13.97 -3.82 -10.12
C ILE A 168 14.45 -5.22 -10.49
N ALA A 169 13.58 -6.23 -10.43
CA ALA A 169 13.93 -7.60 -10.80
C ALA A 169 14.36 -7.73 -12.28
N ASN A 170 13.73 -6.98 -13.19
CA ASN A 170 14.12 -6.97 -14.59
C ASN A 170 15.46 -6.26 -14.81
N GLU A 171 15.73 -5.16 -14.11
CA GLU A 171 17.02 -4.45 -14.15
C GLU A 171 18.18 -5.38 -13.70
N PHE A 172 17.99 -6.16 -12.63
CA PHE A 172 18.97 -7.17 -12.18
C PHE A 172 19.22 -8.25 -13.25
N LYS A 173 18.16 -8.70 -13.94
CA LYS A 173 18.29 -9.71 -15.00
C LYS A 173 18.97 -9.15 -16.26
N SER A 174 18.66 -7.91 -16.64
CA SER A 174 19.18 -7.28 -17.87
C SER A 174 20.63 -6.84 -17.77
N ASN A 175 21.14 -6.56 -16.56
CA ASN A 175 22.52 -6.12 -16.35
C ASN A 175 23.57 -7.18 -16.70
N GLY A 176 23.16 -8.43 -17.00
CA GLY A 176 24.06 -9.50 -17.46
C GLY A 176 25.06 -9.99 -16.40
N ASP A 177 25.00 -9.46 -15.18
CA ASP A 177 25.85 -9.86 -14.07
C ASP A 177 25.48 -11.27 -13.59
N ARG A 178 26.44 -12.19 -13.74
CA ARG A 178 26.31 -13.60 -13.36
C ARG A 178 26.95 -13.93 -12.00
N SER A 179 27.34 -12.91 -11.24
CA SER A 179 27.85 -13.04 -9.88
C SER A 179 26.88 -13.83 -8.98
N GLU A 180 27.43 -14.46 -7.95
CA GLU A 180 26.62 -15.18 -6.95
C GLU A 180 25.66 -14.22 -6.24
N ASP A 181 26.10 -13.00 -5.94
CA ASP A 181 25.29 -11.95 -5.32
C ASP A 181 24.10 -11.53 -6.19
N SER A 182 24.32 -11.40 -7.50
CA SER A 182 23.24 -11.13 -8.47
C SER A 182 22.23 -12.27 -8.48
N ARG A 183 22.68 -13.55 -8.48
CA ARG A 183 21.79 -14.71 -8.42
C ARG A 183 20.98 -14.76 -7.13
N LYS A 184 21.62 -14.54 -5.98
CA LYS A 184 20.95 -14.46 -4.66
C LYS A 184 19.92 -13.35 -4.63
N SER A 185 20.26 -12.18 -5.18
CA SER A 185 19.34 -11.04 -5.29
C SER A 185 18.13 -11.36 -6.17
N ILE A 186 18.34 -12.01 -7.32
CA ILE A 186 17.26 -12.43 -8.20
C ILE A 186 16.34 -13.47 -7.52
N ASP A 187 16.91 -14.45 -6.81
CA ASP A 187 16.11 -15.44 -6.07
C ASP A 187 15.23 -14.78 -5.01
N LEU A 188 15.83 -13.90 -4.19
CA LEU A 188 15.09 -13.18 -3.17
C LEU A 188 14.04 -12.24 -3.77
N LEU A 189 14.33 -11.54 -4.87
CA LEU A 189 13.36 -10.72 -5.59
C LEU A 189 12.18 -11.56 -6.12
N ASN A 190 12.43 -12.77 -6.63
CA ASN A 190 11.35 -13.66 -7.06
C ASN A 190 10.46 -14.09 -5.87
N LYS A 191 11.06 -14.40 -4.71
CA LYS A 191 10.30 -14.70 -3.48
C LYS A 191 9.44 -13.52 -3.03
N ILE A 192 9.99 -12.31 -3.07
CA ILE A 192 9.26 -11.07 -2.77
C ILE A 192 8.09 -10.88 -3.75
N LEU A 193 8.30 -11.09 -5.06
CA LEU A 193 7.25 -10.95 -6.06
C LEU A 193 6.08 -11.91 -5.82
N VAL A 194 6.35 -13.13 -5.36
CA VAL A 194 5.30 -14.08 -4.98
C VAL A 194 4.56 -13.55 -3.74
N ALA A 195 5.27 -13.15 -2.69
CA ALA A 195 4.65 -12.60 -1.48
C ALA A 195 3.78 -11.37 -1.74
N GLU A 196 4.24 -10.45 -2.59
CA GLU A 196 3.48 -9.26 -2.96
C GLU A 196 2.19 -9.61 -3.71
N ARG A 197 2.24 -10.59 -4.62
CA ARG A 197 1.04 -11.06 -5.35
C ARG A 197 0.04 -11.74 -4.43
N GLU A 198 0.52 -12.59 -3.51
CA GLU A 198 -0.34 -13.22 -2.51
C GLU A 198 -0.99 -12.18 -1.59
N LEU A 199 -0.26 -11.13 -1.20
CA LEU A 199 -0.82 -10.02 -0.43
C LEU A 199 -1.94 -9.29 -1.20
N ILE A 200 -1.73 -9.00 -2.48
CA ILE A 200 -2.75 -8.39 -3.34
C ILE A 200 -3.98 -9.30 -3.44
N MET A 201 -3.77 -10.61 -3.65
CA MET A 201 -4.86 -11.59 -3.69
C MET A 201 -5.61 -11.65 -2.36
N PHE A 202 -4.90 -11.63 -1.24
CA PHE A 202 -5.48 -11.61 0.09
C PHE A 202 -6.41 -10.39 0.27
N ILE A 203 -5.93 -9.19 -0.05
CA ILE A 203 -6.70 -7.95 0.12
C ILE A 203 -7.89 -7.90 -0.85
N THR A 204 -7.69 -8.28 -2.12
CA THR A 204 -8.79 -8.31 -3.11
C THR A 204 -9.86 -9.33 -2.74
N GLY A 205 -9.48 -10.49 -2.18
CA GLY A 205 -10.40 -11.47 -1.61
C GLY A 205 -11.21 -10.92 -0.45
N ILE A 206 -10.58 -10.15 0.46
CA ILE A 206 -11.28 -9.47 1.56
C ILE A 206 -12.33 -8.49 1.02
N ILE A 207 -11.96 -7.65 0.04
CA ILE A 207 -12.87 -6.68 -0.57
C ILE A 207 -14.07 -7.38 -1.22
N ALA A 208 -13.82 -8.45 -1.99
CA ALA A 208 -14.86 -9.18 -2.69
C ALA A 208 -15.89 -9.76 -1.70
N ARG A 209 -15.42 -10.43 -0.64
CA ARG A 209 -16.29 -10.98 0.39
C ARG A 209 -17.02 -9.90 1.16
N ALA A 210 -16.38 -8.77 1.47
CA ALA A 210 -17.02 -7.67 2.19
C ALA A 210 -18.19 -7.08 1.38
N ASN A 211 -17.99 -6.90 0.06
CA ASN A 211 -19.06 -6.46 -0.86
C ASN A 211 -20.19 -7.49 -1.01
N GLN A 212 -19.92 -8.80 -0.86
CA GLN A 212 -20.98 -9.81 -0.84
C GLN A 212 -21.78 -9.75 0.47
N MET A 213 -21.08 -9.65 1.60
CA MET A 213 -21.70 -9.71 2.93
C MET A 213 -22.47 -8.44 3.31
N ILE A 214 -22.06 -7.26 2.83
CA ILE A 214 -22.80 -6.02 3.09
C ILE A 214 -24.25 -6.10 2.56
N ASN A 215 -24.47 -6.84 1.47
CA ASN A 215 -25.81 -7.07 0.91
C ASN A 215 -26.62 -8.10 1.71
N GLN A 216 -25.96 -8.99 2.45
CA GLN A 216 -26.58 -10.05 3.26
C GLN A 216 -26.93 -9.59 4.67
N ILE A 217 -26.11 -8.72 5.25
CA ILE A 217 -26.31 -8.20 6.62
C ILE A 217 -27.37 -7.08 6.66
N GLY A 218 -27.77 -6.55 5.49
CA GLY A 218 -28.83 -5.55 5.36
C GLY A 218 -28.43 -4.16 5.87
N TYR A 219 -29.07 -3.14 5.31
CA TYR A 219 -29.17 -1.83 5.97
C TYR A 219 -30.14 -1.93 7.15
#